data_AF-A0A7J5W4S1-F1
#
_entry.id   AF-A0A7J5W4S1-F1
#
_cell.length_a   1.000
_cell.length_b   1.000
_cell.length_c   1.000
_cell.angle_alpha   90.00
_cell.angle_beta   90.00
_cell.angle_gamma   90.00
#
_symmetry.space_group_name_H-M   'P 1'
#
loop_
_entity.id
_entity.type
_entity.pdbx_description
1 polymer ?
#
loop_
_entity_poly.entity_id
_entity_poly.type
_entity_poly.pdbx_seq_one_letter_code
_entity_poly.pdbx_strand_id
1 'polypeptide(L)' 'MTTTALKKLLINRIAEINDVSFLNAIKTILDTKTQTQVLSLTPEQRLEIIESQKEIESGLFVEQAELDKEFNKWLNEK' A
#
# COMPACT_ATOMS: atom_id res chain seq x y z
N MET A 1 -7.19 -26.80 -20.77
CA MET A 1 -8.14 -25.93 -20.03
C MET A 1 -7.62 -24.50 -20.11
N THR A 2 -8.42 -23.53 -20.56
CA THR A 2 -7.96 -22.14 -20.68
C THR A 2 -8.04 -21.41 -19.34
N THR A 3 -7.24 -20.36 -19.15
CA THR A 3 -7.26 -19.51 -17.95
C THR A 3 -8.66 -18.98 -17.65
N THR A 4 -9.43 -18.66 -18.69
CA THR A 4 -10.82 -18.18 -18.57
C THR A 4 -11.76 -19.27 -18.04
N ALA A 5 -11.60 -20.51 -18.49
CA ALA A 5 -12.39 -21.63 -17.99
C ALA A 5 -12.11 -21.91 -16.50
N LEU A 6 -10.84 -21.81 -16.09
CA LEU A 6 -10.44 -21.98 -14.69
C LEU A 6 -11.03 -20.91 -13.77
N LYS A 7 -10.99 -19.64 -14.19
CA LYS A 7 -11.61 -18.54 -13.42
C LYS A 7 -13.10 -18.77 -13.21
N LYS A 8 -13.83 -19.15 -14.25
CA LYS A 8 -15.27 -19.44 -14.14
C LYS A 8 -15.57 -20.59 -13.18
N LEU A 9 -14.79 -21.68 -13.25
CA LEU A 9 -14.93 -22.82 -12.34
C LEU A 9 -14.73 -22.39 -10.88
N LEU A 10 -13.67 -21.62 -10.60
CA LEU A 10 -13.36 -21.15 -9.25
C LEU A 10 -14.44 -20.23 -8.69
N ILE A 11 -14.96 -19.29 -9.50
CA ILE A 11 -16.06 -18.40 -9.08
C ILE A 11 -17.29 -19.20 -8.68
N ASN A 12 -17.69 -20.17 -9.52
CA ASN A 12 -18.83 -21.04 -9.22
C ASN A 12 -18.60 -21.83 -7.94
N ARG A 13 -17.39 -22.37 -7.75
CA ARG A 13 -17.06 -23.16 -6.56
C ARG A 13 -17.06 -22.33 -5.28
N ILE A 14 -16.63 -21.07 -5.34
CA ILE A 14 -16.66 -20.14 -4.21
C ILE A 14 -18.11 -19.76 -3.87
N ALA A 15 -18.96 -19.57 -4.88
CA ALA A 15 -20.37 -19.20 -4.69
C ALA A 15 -21.19 -20.28 -3.95
N GLU A 16 -20.77 -21.54 -4.01
CA GLU A 16 -21.41 -22.67 -3.31
C GLU A 16 -20.99 -22.79 -1.83
N ILE A 17 -19.96 -22.05 -1.39
CA ILE A 17 -19.43 -22.15 -0.02
C ILE A 17 -20.27 -21.27 0.91
N ASN A 18 -20.86 -21.89 1.93
CA ASN A 18 -21.60 -21.18 2.99
C ASN A 18 -20.78 -20.99 4.28
N ASP A 19 -19.60 -21.60 4.37
CA ASP A 19 -18.70 -21.47 5.52
C ASP A 19 -17.88 -20.18 5.44
N VAL A 20 -18.24 -19.23 6.31
CA VAL A 20 -17.58 -17.91 6.42
C VAL A 20 -16.11 -18.03 6.83
N SER A 21 -15.75 -18.98 7.70
CA SER A 21 -14.36 -19.20 8.11
C SER A 21 -13.52 -19.64 6.92
N PHE A 22 -14.07 -20.53 6.10
CA PHE A 22 -13.40 -21.00 4.90
C PHE A 22 -13.28 -19.91 3.81
N LEU A 23 -14.33 -19.10 3.61
CA LEU A 23 -14.27 -17.95 2.72
C LEU A 23 -13.22 -16.92 3.16
N ASN A 24 -13.09 -16.66 4.46
CA ASN A 24 -12.07 -15.77 5.00
C ASN A 24 -10.64 -16.29 4.78
N ALA A 25 -10.43 -17.60 4.89
CA ALA A 25 -9.14 -18.21 4.58
C ALA A 25 -8.79 -18.03 3.09
N ILE A 26 -9.74 -18.26 2.18
CA ILE A 26 -9.56 -18.06 0.74
C ILE A 26 -9.23 -16.58 0.45
N LYS A 27 -9.97 -15.65 1.05
CA LYS A 27 -9.71 -14.20 0.93
C LYS A 27 -8.28 -13.85 1.35
N THR A 28 -7.85 -14.34 2.52
CA THR A 28 -6.50 -14.06 3.05
C THR A 28 -5.39 -14.55 2.12
N ILE A 29 -5.56 -15.74 1.53
CA ILE A 29 -4.61 -16.31 0.56
C ILE A 29 -4.54 -15.42 -0.69
N LEU A 30 -5.69 -14.99 -1.21
CA LEU A 30 -5.75 -14.12 -2.39
C LEU A 30 -5.11 -12.75 -2.10
N ASP A 31 -5.43 -12.16 -0.95
CA ASP A 31 -4.90 -10.86 -0.53
C ASP A 31 -3.37 -10.88 -0.40
N THR A 32 -2.82 -11.94 0.17
CA THR A 32 -1.36 -12.14 0.33
C THR A 32 -0.67 -12.27 -1.04
N LYS A 33 -1.34 -12.88 -2.02
CA LYS A 33 -0.84 -13.00 -3.40
C LYS A 33 -1.00 -11.72 -4.22
N THR A 34 -1.90 -10.82 -3.84
CA THR A 34 -2.00 -9.47 -4.44
C THR A 34 -1.07 -8.46 -3.81
N GLN A 35 -0.67 -8.65 -2.53
CA GLN A 35 0.31 -7.81 -1.84
C GLN A 35 1.72 -7.90 -2.44
N THR A 36 1.98 -8.89 -3.30
CA THR A 36 3.23 -8.99 -4.05
C THR A 36 3.28 -8.11 -5.30
N GLN A 37 2.32 -7.20 -5.52
CA GLN A 37 2.58 -6.08 -6.42
C GLN A 37 3.63 -5.17 -5.76
N VAL A 38 4.89 -5.55 -5.95
CA VAL A 38 6.04 -4.68 -5.70
C VAL A 38 5.76 -3.39 -6.45
N LEU A 39 5.55 -2.31 -5.70
CA LEU A 39 5.40 -0.97 -6.25
C LEU A 39 6.72 -0.63 -6.97
N SER A 40 6.70 -0.73 -8.29
CA SER A 40 7.81 -0.33 -9.14
C SER A 40 7.91 1.19 -9.11
N LEU A 41 8.80 1.70 -8.26
CA LEU A 41 9.14 3.11 -8.25
C LEU A 41 9.83 3.50 -9.56
N THR A 42 9.68 4.76 -9.98
CA THR A 42 10.50 5.33 -11.05
C THR A 42 11.94 5.55 -10.56
N PRO A 43 12.92 5.74 -11.47
CA PRO A 43 14.27 6.13 -11.07
C PRO A 43 14.30 7.39 -10.20
N GLU A 44 13.46 8.37 -10.51
CA GLU A 44 13.39 9.66 -9.80
C GLU A 44 12.87 9.47 -8.38
N GLN A 45 11.81 8.69 -8.20
CA GLN A 45 11.27 8.36 -6.88
C GLN A 45 12.27 7.59 -6.01
N ARG A 46 13.07 6.70 -6.62
CA ARG A 46 14.16 6.01 -5.90
C ARG A 46 15.24 6.98 -5.45
N LEU A 47 15.63 7.90 -6.32
CA LEU A 47 16.64 8.92 -6.00
C LEU A 47 16.15 9.85 -4.88
N GLU A 48 14.90 10.30 -4.95
CA GLU A 48 14.27 11.14 -3.93
C GLU A 48 14.28 10.46 -2.56
N ILE A 49 13.85 9.19 -2.47
CA ILE A 49 13.86 8.44 -1.21
C ILE A 49 15.29 8.28 -0.66
N ILE A 50 16.27 7.99 -1.51
CA ILE A 50 17.67 7.86 -1.10
C ILE A 50 18.19 9.19 -0.56
N GLU A 51 17.83 10.31 -1.19
CA GLU A 51 18.25 11.63 -0.74
C GLU A 51 17.58 12.01 0.59
N SER A 52 16.26 11.81 0.72
CA SER A 52 15.55 12.05 1.98
C SER A 52 16.11 11.24 3.14
N GLN A 53 16.56 10.00 2.89
CA GLN A 53 17.23 9.21 3.93
C GLN A 53 18.55 9.85 4.41
N LYS A 54 19.36 10.39 3.49
CA LYS A 54 20.59 11.12 3.84
C LYS A 54 20.28 12.44 4.56
N GLU A 55 19.24 13.15 4.16
CA GLU A 55 18.78 14.36 4.83
C GLU A 55 18.41 14.05 6.29
N ILE A 56 17.66 12.98 6.54
CA ILE A 56 17.34 12.54 7.91
C ILE A 56 18.62 12.20 8.70
N GLU A 57 19.55 11.44 8.13
CA GLU A 57 20.82 11.08 8.78
C GLU A 57 21.70 12.29 9.11
N SER A 58 21.65 13.33 8.26
CA SER A 58 22.37 14.59 8.46
C SER A 58 21.63 15.59 9.36
N GLY A 59 20.46 15.21 9.89
CA GLY A 59 19.65 16.08 10.75
C GLY A 59 18.88 17.17 9.99
N LEU A 60 18.83 17.09 8.66
CA LEU A 60 18.08 17.97 7.78
C LEU A 60 16.61 17.53 7.69
N PHE A 61 15.95 17.42 8.85
CA PHE A 61 14.53 17.15 8.93
C PHE A 61 13.87 18.14 9.90
N VAL A 62 12.56 18.29 9.78
CA VAL A 62 11.74 19.04 10.72
C VAL A 62 10.79 18.07 11.40
N GLU A 63 10.64 18.18 12.72
CA GLU A 63 9.65 17.38 13.43
C GLU A 63 8.24 17.83 13.05
N GLN A 64 7.32 16.87 12.99
CA GLN A 64 5.92 17.13 12.67
C GLN A 64 5.32 18.24 13.55
N ALA A 65 5.63 18.23 14.85
CA ALA A 65 5.12 19.23 15.78
C ALA A 65 5.57 20.65 15.45
N GLU A 66 6.77 20.82 14.87
CA GLU A 66 7.28 22.13 14.48
C GLU A 66 6.70 22.57 13.14
N LEU A 67 6.56 21.64 12.20
CA LEU A 67 5.90 21.88 10.92
C LEU A 67 4.43 22.27 11.11
N ASP A 68 3.72 21.63 12.04
CA ASP A 68 2.34 21.95 12.38
C ASP A 68 2.19 23.36 12.96
N LYS A 69 3.17 23.84 13.75
CA LYS A 69 3.16 25.22 14.27
C LYS A 69 3.30 26.24 13.15
N GLU A 70 4.27 26.05 12.26
CA GLU A 70 4.49 26.93 11.10
C GLU A 70 3.27 26.93 10.17
N PHE A 71 2.68 25.76 9.92
CA PHE A 71 1.46 25.66 9.13
C PHE A 71 0.27 26.39 9.77
N ASN A 72 0.06 26.23 11.09
CA ASN A 72 -0.99 26.95 11.81
C ASN A 72 -0.74 28.46 11.85
N LYS A 73 0.52 28.88 11.94
CA LYS A 73 0.89 30.30 11.87
C LYS A 73 0.54 30.87 10.50
N TRP A 74 0.95 30.21 9.41
CA TRP A 74 0.59 30.61 8.04
C TRP A 74 -0.94 30.67 7.83
N LEU A 75 -1.68 29.67 8.33
CA LEU A 75 -3.14 29.63 8.22
C LEU A 75 -3.84 30.80 8.94
N ASN A 76 -3.24 31.29 10.03
CA ASN A 76 -3.82 32.34 10.89
C ASN A 76 -3.22 33.73 10.64
N GLU A 77 -2.17 33.85 9.82
CA GLU A 77 -1.64 35.13 9.35
C GLU A 77 -2.64 35.77 8.38
N LYS A 78 -3.44 36.70 8.90
CA LYS A 78 -4.29 37.63 8.15
C LYS A 78 -3.52 38.86 7.70
#